data_AF-A0A496S2M2-F1
#
_entry.id   AF-A0A496S2M2-F1
#
_cell.length_a   1.000
_cell.length_b   1.000
_cell.length_c   1.000
_cell.angle_alpha   90.00
_cell.angle_beta   90.00
_cell.angle_gamma   90.00
#
_symmetry.space_group_name_H-M   'P 1'
#
loop_
_entity.id
_entity.type
_entity.pdbx_description
1 polymer ?
#
loop_
_entity_poly.entity_id
_entity_poly.type
_entity_poly.pdbx_seq_one_letter_code
_entity_poly.pdbx_strand_id
1 'polypeptide(L)' 'MKKVLVHICCAGCAGVCIERLQKEGFEVFGFFYNPNIYPPE' A
#
# COMPACT_ATOMS: atom_id res chain seq x y z
N MET A 1 -12.58 -5.95 -13.23
CA MET A 1 -11.99 -5.70 -11.90
C MET A 1 -11.46 -4.26 -11.89
N LYS A 2 -11.70 -3.47 -10.85
CA LYS A 2 -11.18 -2.08 -10.76
C LYS A 2 -9.77 -2.12 -10.18
N LYS A 3 -8.85 -1.36 -10.77
CA LYS A 3 -7.45 -1.26 -10.32
C LYS A 3 -7.27 -0.10 -9.35
N VAL A 4 -6.51 -0.30 -8.29
CA VAL A 4 -6.19 0.73 -7.27
C VAL A 4 -4.70 0.71 -6.98
N LEU A 5 -4.09 1.89 -6.98
CA LEU A 5 -2.70 2.10 -6.54
C LEU A 5 -2.71 2.63 -5.11
N VAL A 6 -1.96 1.98 -4.22
CA VAL A 6 -1.84 2.33 -2.80
C VAL A 6 -0.42 2.81 -2.53
N HIS A 7 -0.29 4.05 -2.07
CA HIS A 7 0.95 4.55 -1.51
C HIS A 7 1.20 3.92 -0.13
N ILE A 8 2.38 3.38 0.08
CA ILE A 8 2.79 2.70 1.30
C ILE A 8 3.96 3.47 1.91
N CYS A 9 3.70 4.22 2.98
CA CYS A 9 4.75 4.81 3.83
C CYS A 9 5.15 3.87 4.99
N CYS A 10 4.28 2.92 5.37
CA CYS A 10 4.52 1.94 6.42
C CYS A 10 3.90 0.59 6.01
N ALA A 11 4.73 -0.45 5.92
CA ALA A 11 4.28 -1.78 5.51
C ALA A 11 3.23 -2.36 6.46
N GLY A 12 3.42 -2.20 7.78
CA GLY A 12 2.47 -2.71 8.79
C GLY A 12 1.09 -2.05 8.70
N CYS A 13 1.04 -0.74 8.47
CA CYS A 13 -0.23 -0.01 8.33
C CYS A 13 -0.96 -0.36 7.03
N ALA A 14 -0.22 -0.60 5.93
CA ALA A 14 -0.81 -0.88 4.64
C ALA A 14 -1.53 -2.22 4.57
N GLY A 15 -1.16 -3.20 5.41
CA GLY A 15 -1.76 -4.54 5.39
C GLY A 15 -3.28 -4.53 5.52
N VAL A 16 -3.82 -3.82 6.53
CA VAL A 16 -5.27 -3.74 6.76
C VAL A 16 -6.01 -3.05 5.61
N CYS A 17 -5.40 -2.00 5.04
CA CYS A 17 -5.97 -1.29 3.88
C CYS A 17 -6.02 -2.19 2.63
N ILE A 18 -4.94 -2.92 2.36
CA ILE A 18 -4.84 -3.82 1.20
C ILE A 18 -5.85 -4.96 1.35
N GLU A 19 -5.94 -5.59 2.52
CA GLU A 19 -6.89 -6.69 2.78
C GLU A 19 -8.34 -6.25 2.54
N ARG A 20 -8.71 -5.06 3.02
CA ARG A 20 -10.05 -4.51 2.82
C ARG A 20 -10.35 -4.27 1.34
N LEU A 21 -9.44 -3.64 0.61
CA LEU A 21 -9.61 -3.37 -0.82
C LEU A 21 -9.73 -4.67 -1.63
N GLN A 22 -8.94 -5.70 -1.28
CA GLN A 22 -9.06 -7.00 -1.92
C GLN A 22 -10.43 -7.65 -1.66
N LYS A 23 -10.95 -7.57 -0.42
CA LYS A 23 -12.31 -8.05 -0.08
C LYS A 23 -13.42 -7.31 -0.81
N GLU A 24 -13.21 -6.03 -1.12
CA GLU A 24 -14.12 -5.20 -1.93
C GLU A 24 -14.00 -5.48 -3.45
N GLY A 25 -13.09 -6.36 -3.87
CA GLY A 25 -12.95 -6.81 -5.26
C GLY A 25 -12.02 -5.95 -6.12
N PHE A 26 -11.13 -5.18 -5.50
CA PHE A 26 -10.12 -4.39 -6.21
C PHE A 26 -8.87 -5.22 -6.53
N GLU A 27 -8.26 -4.94 -7.68
CA GLU A 27 -6.90 -5.34 -8.02
C GLU A 27 -5.94 -4.28 -7.45
N VAL A 28 -5.20 -4.64 -6.41
CA VAL A 28 -4.40 -3.71 -5.61
C VAL A 28 -2.94 -3.75 -6.00
N PHE A 29 -2.36 -2.57 -6.28
CA PHE A 29 -0.94 -2.37 -6.55
C PHE A 29 -0.33 -1.49 -5.45
N GLY A 30 0.84 -1.86 -4.94
CA GLY A 30 1.55 -1.09 -3.92
C GLY A 30 2.69 -0.25 -4.51
N PHE A 31 2.81 0.99 -4.04
CA PHE A 31 3.98 1.85 -4.28
C PHE A 31 4.57 2.25 -2.93
N PHE A 32 5.73 1.70 -2.59
CA PHE A 32 6.41 2.02 -1.34
C PHE A 32 7.27 3.29 -1.50
N TYR A 33 7.04 4.27 -0.62
CA TYR A 33 7.88 5.44 -0.48
C TYR A 33 7.70 6.03 0.93
N ASN A 34 8.76 6.10 1.73
CA ASN A 34 8.72 6.73 3.04
C ASN A 34 9.88 7.73 3.17
N PRO A 35 9.62 9.04 3.09
CA PRO A 35 10.67 10.06 3.17
C PRO A 35 11.29 10.20 4.58
N ASN A 36 10.76 9.48 5.58
CA ASN A 36 11.25 9.54 6.96
C ASN A 36 12.30 8.45 7.28
N ILE A 37 12.64 7.55 6.35
CA ILE A 37 13.71 6.56 6.54
C ILE A 37 15.06 7.24 6.31
N TYR A 38 15.95 7.20 7.30
CA TYR A 38 17.32 7.70 7.21
C TYR A 38 18.31 6.64 7.72
N PRO A 39 19.46 6.42 7.04
CA PRO A 39 19.85 7.01 5.76
C PRO A 39 18.90 6.60 4.63
N PRO A 40 18.81 7.37 3.54
CA PRO A 40 18.13 6.91 2.34
C PRO A 40 18.78 5.59 1.87
N GLU A 41 17.94 4.66 1.42
CA GLU A 41 18.34 3.38 0.81
C GLU A 41 19.15 3.57 -0.48
#